data_AF-A0A935N011-F1
#
_entry.id   AF-A0A935N011-F1
#
_cell.length_a   1.000
_cell.length_b   1.000
_cell.length_c   1.000
_cell.angle_alpha   90.00
_cell.angle_beta   90.00
_cell.angle_gamma   90.00
#
_symmetry.space_group_name_H-M   'P 1'
#
loop_
_entity.id
_entity.type
_entity.pdbx_description
1 polymer ?
#
loop_
_entity_poly.entity_id
_entity_poly.type
_entity_poly.pdbx_seq_one_letter_code
_entity_poly.pdbx_strand_id
1 'polypeptide(L)' 'MLDFFAEIVLVFVGYNVGYFFLKFFSGGKYPKEYMKDGGDIKIEIFGIFMLVVLFAVASYIFIELKIWNEGNFKSIM' A
#
# COMPACT_ATOMS: atom_id res chain seq x y z
N MET A 1 -0.80 18.12 -15.63
CA MET A 1 -1.40 18.81 -14.47
C MET A 1 -2.21 17.82 -13.63
N LEU A 2 -3.20 17.13 -14.21
CA LEU A 2 -4.04 16.19 -13.46
C LEU A 2 -3.25 15.01 -12.86
N ASP A 3 -2.30 14.45 -13.61
CA ASP A 3 -1.45 13.34 -13.13
C ASP A 3 -0.57 13.74 -11.94
N PHE A 4 -0.06 14.98 -11.94
CA PHE A 4 0.73 15.53 -10.84
C PHE A 4 -0.11 15.74 -9.56
N PHE A 5 -1.34 16.23 -9.69
CA PHE A 5 -2.27 16.32 -8.56
C PHE A 5 -2.67 14.94 -8.03
N ALA A 6 -2.91 13.98 -8.93
CA ALA A 6 -3.21 12.61 -8.55
C ALA A 6 -2.05 11.97 -7.77
N GLU A 7 -0.81 12.21 -8.19
CA GLU A 7 0.39 11.73 -7.49
C GLU A 7 0.52 12.33 -6.08
N ILE A 8 0.30 13.64 -5.92
CA ILE A 8 0.32 14.28 -4.61
C ILE A 8 -0.76 13.71 -3.70
N VAL A 9 -1.98 13.53 -4.21
CA VAL A 9 -3.10 12.94 -3.45
C VAL A 9 -2.76 11.50 -3.08
N LEU A 10 -2.18 10.72 -3.98
CA LEU A 10 -1.78 9.33 -3.74
C LEU A 10 -0.73 9.25 -2.62
N VAL A 11 0.30 10.10 -2.65
CA VAL A 11 1.35 10.15 -1.62
C VAL A 11 0.73 10.56 -0.27
N PHE A 12 -0.16 11.55 -0.27
CA PHE A 12 -0.81 12.02 0.95
C PHE A 12 -1.71 10.95 1.57
N VAL A 13 -2.55 10.31 0.75
CA VAL A 13 -3.41 9.20 1.19
C VAL A 13 -2.57 8.03 1.66
N GLY A 14 -1.53 7.64 0.91
CA GLY A 14 -0.63 6.55 1.28
C GLY A 14 0.05 6.78 2.63
N TYR A 15 0.55 8.00 2.87
CA TYR A 15 1.15 8.37 4.15
C TYR A 15 0.15 8.27 5.31
N ASN A 16 -1.04 8.87 5.18
CA ASN A 16 -2.04 8.88 6.24
C ASN A 16 -2.60 7.49 6.53
N VAL A 17 -2.87 6.70 5.50
CA VAL A 17 -3.37 5.33 5.62
C VAL A 17 -2.31 4.44 6.26
N GLY A 18 -1.06 4.48 5.79
CA GLY A 18 0.04 3.73 6.38
C GLY A 18 0.25 4.08 7.85
N TYR A 19 0.20 5.37 8.18
CA TYR A 19 0.33 5.86 9.56
C TYR A 19 -0.84 5.42 10.46
N PHE A 20 -2.07 5.42 9.94
CA PHE A 20 -3.25 4.92 10.66
C PHE A 20 -3.10 3.45 11.02
N PHE A 21 -2.70 2.60 10.07
CA PHE A 21 -2.48 1.19 10.35
C PHE A 21 -1.35 0.97 11.36
N LEU A 22 -0.22 1.67 11.21
CA LEU A 22 0.87 1.65 12.19
C LEU A 22 0.38 1.98 13.61
N LYS A 23 -0.44 3.02 13.75
CA LYS A 23 -1.03 3.42 15.04
C LYS A 23 -2.03 2.39 15.57
N PHE A 24 -2.78 1.72 14.70
CA PHE A 24 -3.71 0.65 15.09
C PHE A 24 -2.95 -0.58 15.63
N PHE A 25 -1.91 -1.03 14.92
CA PHE A 25 -1.10 -2.19 15.32
C PHE A 25 -0.24 -1.94 16.56
N SER A 26 0.17 -0.69 16.80
CA SER A 26 0.88 -0.28 18.00
C SER A 26 -0.03 -0.12 19.24
N GLY A 27 -1.34 -0.41 19.13
CA GLY A 27 -2.29 -0.27 20.24
C GLY A 27 -2.60 1.19 20.58
N GLY A 28 -2.56 2.09 19.59
CA GLY A 28 -2.85 3.51 19.74
C GLY A 28 -1.63 4.39 20.04
N LYS A 29 -0.46 3.78 20.31
CA LYS A 29 0.80 4.50 20.55
C LYS A 29 1.40 5.01 19.25
N TYR A 30 2.13 6.13 19.33
CA TYR A 30 2.88 6.58 18.15
C TYR A 30 4.05 5.64 17.86
N PRO A 31 4.45 5.43 16.59
CA PRO A 31 5.54 4.51 16.25
C PRO A 31 6.83 4.76 17.04
N LYS A 32 7.17 6.03 17.28
CA LYS A 32 8.32 6.44 18.10
C LYS A 32 8.22 6.00 19.56
N GLU A 33 7.02 6.01 20.14
CA GLU A 33 6.77 5.55 21.51
C GLU A 33 6.80 4.04 21.58
N TYR A 34 6.25 3.38 20.57
CA TYR A 34 6.21 1.93 20.47
C TYR A 34 7.60 1.30 20.29
N MET A 35 8.48 1.95 19.50
CA MET A 35 9.89 1.55 19.36
C MET A 35 10.65 1.64 20.68
N LYS A 36 10.42 2.69 21.48
CA LYS A 36 11.06 2.83 22.81
C LYS A 36 10.69 1.71 23.79
N ASP A 37 9.52 1.10 23.62
CA ASP A 37 9.05 -0.01 24.45
C ASP A 37 9.51 -1.39 23.94
N GLY A 38 10.46 -1.44 22.99
CA GLY A 38 10.94 -2.69 22.39
C GLY A 38 10.03 -3.25 21.29
N GLY A 39 9.17 -2.41 20.71
CA GLY A 39 8.24 -2.78 19.65
C GLY A 39 8.84 -2.93 18.24
N ASP A 40 10.16 -2.85 18.12
CA ASP A 40 10.89 -2.80 16.84
C ASP A 40 10.56 -3.98 15.93
N ILE A 41 10.62 -5.20 16.46
CA ILE A 41 10.30 -6.44 15.73
C ILE A 41 8.86 -6.43 15.19
N LYS A 42 7.90 -5.92 15.96
CA LYS A 42 6.49 -5.90 15.53
C LYS A 42 6.25 -4.87 14.42
N ILE A 43 6.97 -3.75 14.45
CA ILE A 43 6.94 -2.76 13.37
C ILE A 43 7.59 -3.33 12.10
N GLU A 44 8.71 -4.05 12.21
CA GLU A 44 9.31 -4.74 11.07
C GLU A 44 8.37 -5.78 10.46
N ILE A 45 7.75 -6.63 11.28
CA ILE A 45 6.76 -7.62 10.82
C ILE A 45 5.59 -6.93 10.13
N PHE A 46 5.09 -5.82 10.69
CA PHE A 46 4.03 -5.03 10.07
C PHE A 46 4.48 -4.45 8.71
N GLY A 47 5.69 -3.91 8.62
CA GLY A 47 6.27 -3.42 7.38
C GLY A 47 6.35 -4.50 6.29
N ILE A 48 6.83 -5.70 6.67
CA ILE A 48 6.89 -6.86 5.77
C ILE A 48 5.49 -7.27 5.32
N PHE A 49 4.53 -7.35 6.24
CA PHE A 49 3.15 -7.67 5.91
C PHE A 49 2.54 -6.67 4.92
N MET A 50 2.76 -5.37 5.13
CA MET A 50 2.29 -4.33 4.21
C MET A 50 2.94 -4.45 2.82
N LEU A 51 4.22 -4.79 2.73
CA LEU A 51 4.88 -5.05 1.45
C LEU A 51 4.27 -6.24 0.71
N VAL A 52 3.94 -7.32 1.43
CA VAL A 52 3.25 -8.50 0.83
C VAL A 52 1.87 -8.12 0.30
N VAL A 53 1.10 -7.34 1.06
CA VAL A 53 -0.22 -6.87 0.64
C VAL A 53 -0.11 -5.99 -0.61
N LEU A 54 0.82 -5.03 -0.62
CA LEU A 54 1.07 -4.18 -1.80
C LEU A 54 1.47 -4.99 -3.02
N PHE A 55 2.34 -5.99 -2.85
CA PHE A 55 2.74 -6.88 -3.93
C PHE A 55 1.57 -7.68 -4.49
N ALA A 56 0.70 -8.22 -3.63
CA ALA A 56 -0.50 -8.95 -4.04
C ALA A 56 -1.48 -8.05 -4.81
N VAL A 57 -1.74 -6.83 -4.31
CA VAL A 57 -2.62 -5.85 -4.96
C VAL A 57 -2.06 -5.43 -6.32
N ALA A 58 -0.76 -5.11 -6.39
CA ALA A 58 -0.10 -4.76 -7.65
C ALA A 58 -0.17 -5.90 -8.67
N SER A 59 0.06 -7.14 -8.22
CA SER A 59 -0.04 -8.33 -9.08
C SER A 59 -1.45 -8.54 -9.61
N TYR A 60 -2.46 -8.37 -8.75
CA TYR A 60 -3.87 -8.47 -9.15
C TYR A 60 -4.23 -7.43 -10.21
N ILE A 61 -3.88 -6.16 -10.00
CA ILE A 61 -4.12 -5.09 -10.96
C ILE A 61 -3.41 -5.38 -12.29
N PHE A 62 -2.15 -5.84 -12.25
CA PHE A 62 -1.40 -6.18 -13.45
C PHE A 62 -2.08 -7.31 -14.25
N ILE A 63 -2.57 -8.35 -13.57
CA ILE A 63 -3.30 -9.47 -14.20
C ILE A 63 -4.60 -8.96 -14.86
N GLU A 64 -5.40 -8.16 -14.16
CA GLU A 64 -6.64 -7.58 -14.69
C GLU A 64 -6.37 -6.70 -15.92
N LEU A 65 -5.35 -5.85 -15.87
CA LEU A 65 -4.94 -5.02 -17.01
C LEU A 65 -4.49 -5.86 -18.21
N LYS A 66 -3.76 -6.95 -17.97
CA LYS A 66 -3.34 -7.87 -19.03
C LYS A 66 -4.55 -8.55 -19.69
N ILE A 67 -5.49 -9.05 -18.89
CA ILE A 67 -6.72 -9.70 -19.38
C ILE A 67 -7.55 -8.71 -20.20
N TRP A 68 -7.71 -7.48 -19.71
CA TRP A 68 -8.44 -6.43 -20.43
C TRP A 68 -7.79 -6.12 -21.78
N ASN A 69 -6.45 -6.01 -21.83
CA ASN A 69 -5.73 -5.73 -23.07
C ASN A 69 -5.85 -6.88 -24.09
N GLU A 70 -5.77 -8.14 -23.65
CA GLU A 70 -5.96 -9.31 -24.52
C GLU A 70 -7.40 -9.44 -25.02
N GLY A 71 -8.40 -9.11 -24.19
CA GLY A 71 -9.81 -9.08 -24.58
C GLY A 71 -10.11 -8.00 -25.62
N ASN A 72 -9.55 -6.80 -25.47
CA ASN A 72 -9.67 -5.72 -26.44
C ASN A 72 -9.03 -6.08 -27.79
N PHE A 73 -7.85 -6.71 -27.77
CA PHE A 73 -7.17 -7.13 -29.00
C PHE A 73 -7.95 -8.18 -29.79
N LYS A 74 -8.60 -9.14 -29.10
CA LYS A 74 -9.48 -10.14 -29.75
C LYS A 74 -10.78 -9.55 -30.30
N SER A 75 -11.25 -8.42 -29.78
CA SER A 75 -12.47 -7.75 -30.24
C SER A 75 -12.25 -6.92 -31.52
N ILE A 76 -11.00 -6.56 -31.82
CA ILE A 76 -10.63 -5.72 -32.98
C ILE A 76 -10.26 -6.57 -34.21
N MET A 77 -9.99 -7.87 -33.99
CA MET A 77 -9.64 -8.85 -35.03
C MET A 77 -10.87 -9.66 -35.44
#